data_AF-A0A958G4T3-F1
#
_entry.id   AF-A0A958G4T3-F1
#
_cell.length_a   1.000
_cell.length_b   1.000
_cell.length_c   1.000
_cell.angle_alpha   90.00
_cell.angle_beta   90.00
_cell.angle_gamma   90.00
#
_symmetry.space_group_name_H-M   'P 1'
#
loop_
_entity.id
_entity.type
_entity.pdbx_description
1 polymer ?
#
loop_
_entity_poly.entity_id
_entity_poly.type
_entity_poly.pdbx_seq_one_letter_code
_entity_poly.pdbx_strand_id
1 'polypeptide(L)'
;MKRIGFITLLLIFSLGDGYAQSRDWRVHRRGMLHQAVYNTGELGRAYNAGGTVQPSSPSMEWPPNSSMVLDRVNYPGQHNSFGSGIWIAATRPGGRVYTFCGATSNTNGEPVPVVGVYSTPLELRKIENFPVLADGELNSAYDPDEAEEIIVSRWDTPVGIRVTRTSRAWS
;
A
#
# COMPACT_ATOMS: atom_id res chain seq x y z
N MET A 1 -39.08 22.42 -20.97
CA MET A 1 -38.44 22.81 -19.68
C MET A 1 -38.37 21.67 -18.67
N LYS A 2 -39.48 20.99 -18.30
CA LYS A 2 -39.46 19.90 -17.29
C LYS A 2 -38.52 18.72 -17.60
N ARG A 3 -38.41 18.33 -18.88
CA ARG A 3 -37.53 17.24 -19.33
C ARG A 3 -36.04 17.61 -19.28
N ILE A 4 -35.70 18.87 -19.55
CA ILE A 4 -34.32 19.36 -19.49
C ILE A 4 -33.83 19.34 -18.04
N GLY A 5 -34.62 19.86 -17.10
CA GLY A 5 -34.28 19.82 -15.68
C GLY A 5 -34.09 18.39 -15.14
N PHE A 6 -34.88 17.43 -15.60
CA PHE A 6 -34.73 16.03 -15.22
C PHE A 6 -33.45 15.39 -15.79
N ILE A 7 -33.10 15.72 -17.03
CA ILE A 7 -31.85 15.26 -17.67
C ILE A 7 -30.63 15.88 -16.96
N THR A 8 -30.70 17.16 -16.60
CA THR A 8 -29.64 17.83 -15.84
C THR A 8 -29.45 17.21 -14.46
N LEU A 9 -30.55 16.85 -13.77
CA LEU A 9 -30.49 16.16 -12.48
C LEU A 9 -29.85 14.77 -12.58
N LEU A 10 -30.18 14.00 -13.62
CA LEU A 10 -29.59 12.69 -13.89
C LEU A 10 -28.08 12.78 -14.21
N LEU A 11 -27.68 13.80 -14.96
CA LEU A 11 -26.26 14.05 -15.26
C LEU A 11 -25.45 14.40 -13.99
N ILE A 12 -26.02 15.20 -13.08
CA ILE A 12 -25.37 15.53 -11.80
C ILE A 12 -25.20 14.28 -10.93
N PHE A 13 -26.18 13.37 -10.91
CA PHE A 13 -26.05 12.10 -10.19
C PHE A 13 -25.03 11.15 -10.82
N SER A 14 -24.84 11.18 -12.15
CA SER A 14 -23.81 10.36 -12.83
C SER A 14 -22.37 10.88 -12.67
N LEU A 15 -22.20 12.13 -12.25
CA LEU A 15 -20.90 12.74 -11.96
C LEU A 15 -20.49 12.59 -10.49
N GLY A 16 -21.27 11.85 -9.69
CA GLY A 16 -20.85 11.41 -8.38
C GLY A 16 -19.75 10.36 -8.54
N ASP A 17 -18.52 10.82 -8.76
CA ASP A 17 -17.33 9.99 -8.62
C ASP A 17 -17.36 9.40 -7.21
N GLY A 18 -17.73 8.13 -7.12
CA GLY A 18 -17.46 7.35 -5.93
C GLY A 18 -15.95 7.35 -5.77
N TYR A 19 -15.43 8.14 -4.84
CA TYR A 19 -14.03 8.11 -4.43
C TYR A 19 -13.71 6.71 -3.89
N ALA A 20 -13.45 5.75 -4.77
CA ALA A 20 -12.67 4.59 -4.44
C ALA A 20 -11.32 5.15 -3.99
N GLN A 21 -10.98 4.99 -2.72
CA GLN A 21 -9.70 5.47 -2.22
C GLN A 21 -8.59 4.94 -3.12
N SER A 22 -7.76 5.85 -3.63
CA SER A 22 -6.58 5.49 -4.40
C SER A 22 -5.64 4.64 -3.55
N ARG A 23 -4.88 3.78 -4.22
CA ARG A 23 -3.78 3.03 -3.60
C ARG A 23 -2.72 4.02 -3.12
N ASP A 24 -2.49 4.05 -1.82
CA ASP A 24 -1.46 4.87 -1.16
C ASP A 24 -0.45 3.97 -0.44
N TRP A 25 0.76 4.47 -0.21
CA TRP A 25 1.83 3.74 0.48
C TRP A 25 2.68 4.63 1.40
N ARG A 26 3.22 4.01 2.44
CA ARG A 26 4.24 4.57 3.33
C ARG A 26 5.40 3.60 3.40
N VAL A 27 6.55 4.08 3.81
CA VAL A 27 7.79 3.29 3.85
C VAL A 27 8.37 3.36 5.25
N HIS A 28 8.75 2.20 5.80
CA HIS A 28 9.64 2.15 6.95
C HIS A 28 11.04 2.52 6.49
N ARG A 29 11.60 3.59 7.05
CA ARG A 29 12.91 4.16 6.72
C ARG A 29 13.94 3.92 7.82
N ARG A 30 13.51 3.50 9.02
CA ARG A 30 14.40 3.16 10.14
C ARG A 30 14.67 1.65 10.16
N GLY A 31 15.84 1.31 10.69
CA GLY A 31 16.33 -0.06 10.77
C GLY A 31 16.91 -0.59 9.46
N MET A 32 17.17 -1.89 9.43
CA MET A 32 17.81 -2.57 8.29
C MET A 32 16.82 -2.99 7.18
N LEU A 33 15.52 -2.82 7.41
CA LEU A 33 14.48 -3.27 6.51
C LEU A 33 13.78 -2.07 5.84
N HIS A 34 13.95 -1.93 4.53
CA HIS A 34 13.29 -0.90 3.73
C HIS A 34 12.11 -1.49 2.97
N GLN A 35 10.88 -1.22 3.41
CA GLN A 35 9.69 -1.86 2.83
C GLN A 35 8.52 -0.89 2.68
N ALA A 36 7.87 -0.93 1.52
CA ALA A 36 6.63 -0.22 1.28
C ALA A 36 5.44 -0.96 1.94
N VAL A 37 4.56 -0.20 2.59
CA VAL A 37 3.34 -0.68 3.21
C VAL A 37 2.18 0.07 2.57
N TYR A 38 1.27 -0.67 1.92
CA TYR A 38 0.15 -0.08 1.20
C TYR A 38 -1.15 -0.11 2.00
N ASN A 39 -2.07 0.80 1.67
CA ASN A 39 -3.44 0.87 2.20
C ASN A 39 -4.37 -0.22 1.65
N THR A 40 -3.87 -1.05 0.74
CA THR A 40 -4.52 -2.22 0.12
C THR A 40 -4.16 -3.53 0.80
N GLY A 41 -3.32 -3.48 1.83
CA GLY A 41 -2.75 -4.66 2.47
C GLY A 41 -1.49 -5.21 1.78
N GLU A 42 -1.06 -4.67 0.64
CA GLU A 42 0.19 -5.09 0.00
C GLU A 42 1.41 -4.70 0.87
N LEU A 43 2.46 -5.52 0.81
CA LEU A 43 3.77 -5.28 1.41
C LEU A 43 4.88 -5.45 0.37
N GLY A 44 5.70 -4.42 0.26
CA GLY A 44 6.65 -4.29 -0.83
C GLY A 44 5.94 -3.92 -2.13
N ARG A 45 6.70 -3.26 -3.02
CA ARG A 45 6.29 -3.06 -4.40
C ARG A 45 6.06 -4.40 -5.11
N ALA A 46 5.07 -4.46 -6.00
CA ALA A 46 4.87 -5.61 -6.86
C ALA A 46 6.07 -5.80 -7.81
N TYR A 47 6.45 -7.05 -8.04
CA TYR A 47 7.46 -7.36 -9.05
C TYR A 47 6.93 -7.03 -10.44
N ASN A 48 7.71 -6.28 -11.22
CA ASN A 48 7.35 -5.91 -12.58
C ASN A 48 8.41 -6.46 -13.54
N ALA A 49 8.08 -7.54 -14.24
CA ALA A 49 8.98 -8.17 -15.21
C ALA A 49 9.04 -7.41 -16.55
N GLY A 50 8.02 -6.62 -16.86
CA GLY A 50 7.80 -6.02 -18.18
C GLY A 50 7.96 -4.50 -18.27
N GLY A 51 8.21 -3.79 -17.16
CA GLY A 51 8.11 -2.33 -17.15
C GLY A 51 8.98 -1.59 -16.12
N THR A 52 8.82 -0.27 -16.11
CA THR A 52 9.56 0.64 -15.23
C THR A 52 9.17 0.45 -13.78
N VAL A 53 10.20 0.40 -12.94
CA VAL A 53 10.05 0.29 -11.50
C VAL A 53 9.74 1.65 -10.89
N GLN A 54 8.67 1.72 -10.08
CA GLN A 54 8.28 2.95 -9.41
C GLN A 54 9.35 3.39 -8.38
N PRO A 55 9.90 4.62 -8.50
CA PRO A 55 10.83 5.16 -7.53
C PRO A 55 10.22 5.23 -6.12
N SER A 56 11.05 5.11 -5.09
CA SER A 56 10.67 5.30 -3.68
C SER A 56 9.59 4.33 -3.15
N SER A 57 9.34 3.23 -3.84
CA SER A 57 8.56 2.11 -3.32
C SER A 57 9.42 0.86 -3.25
N PRO A 58 10.10 0.60 -2.12
CA PRO A 58 11.00 -0.54 -1.99
C PRO A 58 10.24 -1.85 -1.89
N SER A 59 10.83 -2.88 -2.49
CA SER A 59 10.27 -4.23 -2.58
C SER A 59 10.66 -5.11 -1.40
N MET A 60 10.95 -4.53 -0.22
CA MET A 60 11.65 -5.17 0.91
C MET A 60 13.17 -5.28 0.65
N GLU A 61 13.92 -4.21 0.89
CA GLU A 61 15.38 -4.20 0.74
C GLU A 61 16.05 -4.45 2.08
N TRP A 62 17.11 -5.27 2.08
CA TRP A 62 18.01 -5.47 3.21
C TRP A 62 19.44 -5.70 2.66
N PRO A 63 20.39 -4.78 2.87
CA PRO A 63 20.26 -3.50 3.58
C PRO A 63 19.41 -2.46 2.79
N PRO A 64 18.96 -1.37 3.43
CA PRO A 64 18.18 -0.32 2.78
C PRO A 64 18.98 0.43 1.70
N ASN A 65 18.26 1.09 0.78
CA ASN A 65 18.81 1.97 -0.27
C ASN A 65 19.76 1.27 -1.25
N SER A 66 19.34 0.08 -1.70
CA SER A 66 20.13 -0.80 -2.57
C SER A 66 20.12 -0.41 -4.06
N SER A 67 19.40 0.65 -4.44
CA SER A 67 19.36 1.14 -5.82
C SER A 67 20.68 1.76 -6.24
N MET A 68 21.18 1.44 -7.44
CA MET A 68 22.44 1.99 -7.97
C MET A 68 22.44 2.04 -9.50
N VAL A 69 23.36 2.81 -10.07
CA VAL A 69 23.69 2.76 -11.50
C VAL A 69 25.08 2.16 -11.63
N LEU A 70 25.19 1.01 -12.27
CA LEU A 70 26.45 0.32 -12.55
C LEU A 70 26.57 0.13 -14.06
N ASP A 71 27.66 0.60 -14.65
CA ASP A 71 27.92 0.49 -16.10
C ASP A 71 26.79 1.03 -17.00
N ARG A 72 26.17 2.15 -16.59
CA ARG A 72 24.99 2.77 -17.25
C ARG A 72 23.73 1.90 -17.22
N VAL A 73 23.74 0.81 -16.46
CA VAL A 73 22.57 -0.02 -16.17
C VAL A 73 21.96 0.44 -14.85
N ASN A 74 20.67 0.74 -14.87
CA ASN A 74 19.93 1.13 -13.67
C ASN A 74 19.47 -0.11 -12.90
N TYR A 75 19.95 -0.26 -11.67
CA TYR A 75 19.53 -1.29 -10.74
C TYR A 75 18.55 -0.65 -9.74
N PRO A 76 17.25 -0.97 -9.80
CA PRO A 76 16.21 -0.28 -9.03
C PRO A 76 16.10 -0.76 -7.56
N GLY A 77 17.15 -1.43 -7.06
CA GLY A 77 17.21 -2.03 -5.73
C GLY A 77 16.90 -3.53 -5.71
N GLN A 78 17.14 -4.14 -4.56
CA GLN A 78 16.85 -5.53 -4.28
C GLN A 78 15.34 -5.81 -4.31
N HIS A 79 14.98 -7.01 -4.75
CA HIS A 79 13.60 -7.50 -4.80
C HIS A 79 13.44 -8.72 -3.89
N ASN A 80 13.47 -8.52 -2.56
CA ASN A 80 13.30 -9.65 -1.62
C ASN A 80 11.82 -9.97 -1.33
N SER A 81 10.88 -9.12 -1.74
CA SER A 81 9.45 -9.39 -1.83
C SER A 81 8.96 -9.12 -3.25
N PHE A 82 7.89 -9.82 -3.66
CA PHE A 82 7.22 -9.67 -4.95
C PHE A 82 5.94 -8.83 -4.86
N GLY A 83 5.74 -8.11 -3.75
CA GLY A 83 4.56 -7.28 -3.49
C GLY A 83 3.32 -8.12 -3.29
N SER A 84 3.17 -8.64 -2.09
CA SER A 84 2.02 -9.45 -1.64
C SER A 84 1.68 -9.11 -0.20
N GLY A 85 0.62 -9.69 0.34
CA GLY A 85 0.17 -9.49 1.69
C GLY A 85 -0.70 -10.65 2.13
N ILE A 86 -1.85 -10.34 2.73
CA ILE A 86 -2.73 -11.34 3.31
C ILE A 86 -3.62 -11.94 2.24
N TRP A 87 -3.74 -13.27 2.26
CA TRP A 87 -4.69 -14.03 1.44
C TRP A 87 -5.73 -14.63 2.36
N ILE A 88 -7.00 -14.31 2.14
CA ILE A 88 -8.10 -14.75 3.02
C ILE A 88 -9.08 -15.55 2.18
N ALA A 89 -9.49 -16.69 2.73
CA ALA A 89 -10.49 -17.56 2.14
C ALA A 89 -11.64 -17.78 3.14
N ALA A 90 -12.87 -17.56 2.70
CA ALA A 90 -14.07 -17.66 3.52
C ALA A 90 -15.13 -18.51 2.82
N THR A 91 -15.99 -19.19 3.59
CA THR A 91 -17.11 -19.97 3.05
C THR A 91 -18.41 -19.22 3.31
N ARG A 92 -19.19 -18.98 2.25
CA ARG A 92 -20.53 -18.39 2.29
C ARG A 92 -21.56 -19.42 1.78
N PRO A 93 -22.87 -19.21 1.97
CA PRO A 93 -23.90 -20.13 1.44
C PRO A 93 -23.79 -20.41 -0.07
N GLY A 94 -23.21 -19.49 -0.85
CA GLY A 94 -22.94 -19.65 -2.28
C GLY A 94 -21.58 -20.26 -2.65
N GLY A 95 -20.77 -20.70 -1.69
CA GLY A 95 -19.48 -21.34 -1.91
C GLY A 95 -18.28 -20.64 -1.26
N ARG A 96 -17.07 -21.11 -1.60
CA ARG A 96 -15.80 -20.57 -1.12
C ARG A 96 -15.44 -19.31 -1.91
N VAL A 97 -15.09 -18.25 -1.20
CA VAL A 97 -14.64 -16.96 -1.75
C VAL A 97 -13.23 -16.63 -1.27
N TYR A 98 -12.48 -15.90 -2.08
CA TYR A 98 -11.09 -15.53 -1.81
C TYR A 98 -10.87 -14.03 -1.99
N THR A 99 -9.93 -13.48 -1.23
CA THR A 99 -9.39 -12.12 -1.41
C THR A 99 -7.87 -12.17 -1.27
N PHE A 100 -7.19 -11.33 -2.03
CA PHE A 100 -5.74 -11.26 -2.14
C PHE A 100 -5.27 -9.82 -1.95
N CYS A 101 -4.17 -9.64 -1.25
CA CYS A 101 -3.45 -8.37 -1.23
C CYS A 101 -2.19 -8.53 -2.10
N GLY A 102 -2.20 -8.03 -3.34
CA GLY A 102 -1.04 -8.08 -4.23
C GLY A 102 -0.78 -9.42 -4.91
N ALA A 103 0.42 -9.57 -5.47
CA ALA A 103 0.88 -10.72 -6.26
C ALA A 103 -0.03 -11.07 -7.45
N THR A 104 -0.70 -10.06 -8.01
CA THR A 104 -1.55 -10.19 -9.19
C THR A 104 -0.88 -9.52 -10.38
N SER A 105 -0.67 -10.27 -11.45
CA SER A 105 -0.10 -9.78 -12.70
C SER A 105 -0.93 -10.18 -13.91
N ASN A 106 -0.79 -9.45 -15.01
CA ASN A 106 -1.32 -9.86 -16.31
C ASN A 106 -0.39 -10.91 -16.97
N THR A 107 -0.77 -11.38 -18.16
CA THR A 107 0.00 -12.36 -18.94
C THR A 107 1.41 -11.89 -19.31
N ASN A 108 1.66 -10.57 -19.29
CA ASN A 108 2.96 -9.98 -19.58
C ASN A 108 3.82 -9.79 -18.32
N GLY A 109 3.33 -10.20 -17.14
CA GLY A 109 4.04 -10.04 -15.87
C GLY A 109 4.00 -8.62 -15.29
N GLU A 110 3.10 -7.77 -15.79
CA GLU A 110 2.87 -6.43 -15.23
C GLU A 110 1.89 -6.51 -14.06
N PRO A 111 2.15 -5.82 -12.93
CA PRO A 111 1.22 -5.77 -11.81
C PRO A 111 -0.15 -5.22 -12.23
N VAL A 112 -1.24 -5.89 -11.85
CA VAL A 112 -2.61 -5.42 -12.09
C VAL A 112 -3.23 -4.81 -10.83
N PRO A 113 -4.24 -3.93 -10.97
CA PRO A 113 -4.87 -3.29 -9.81
C PRO A 113 -5.55 -4.31 -8.89
N VAL A 114 -5.22 -4.23 -7.59
CA VAL A 114 -5.94 -4.94 -6.53
C VAL A 114 -7.05 -4.10 -5.90
N VAL A 115 -6.97 -2.78 -6.06
CA VAL A 115 -7.93 -1.80 -5.54
C VAL A 115 -9.26 -1.96 -6.25
N GLY A 116 -10.35 -2.03 -5.47
CA GLY A 116 -11.70 -2.21 -5.99
C GLY A 116 -12.01 -3.64 -6.45
N VAL A 117 -11.00 -4.51 -6.57
CA VAL A 117 -11.17 -5.93 -6.94
C VAL A 117 -11.06 -6.83 -5.72
N TYR A 118 -9.93 -6.77 -5.02
CA TYR A 118 -9.64 -7.61 -3.86
C TYR A 118 -9.57 -6.83 -2.55
N SER A 119 -9.36 -5.52 -2.62
CA SER A 119 -9.26 -4.64 -1.47
C SER A 119 -9.94 -3.30 -1.73
N THR A 120 -10.66 -2.79 -0.75
CA THR A 120 -11.20 -1.44 -0.71
C THR A 120 -10.45 -0.65 0.37
N PRO A 121 -9.49 0.22 0.01
CA PRO A 121 -8.70 0.94 0.99
C PRO A 121 -9.52 1.86 1.88
N LEU A 122 -9.09 2.01 3.13
CA LEU A 122 -9.76 2.86 4.13
C LEU A 122 -8.81 3.84 4.83
N GLU A 123 -7.63 3.39 5.24
CA GLU A 123 -6.70 4.22 6.02
C GLU A 123 -5.24 3.85 5.72
N LEU A 124 -4.40 4.88 5.69
CA LEU A 124 -2.96 4.73 5.81
C LEU A 124 -2.39 5.87 6.64
N ARG A 125 -1.80 5.52 7.78
CA ARG A 125 -1.21 6.49 8.70
C ARG A 125 0.17 6.02 9.11
N LYS A 126 1.15 6.93 9.02
CA LYS A 126 2.48 6.75 9.59
C LYS A 126 2.58 7.59 10.86
N ILE A 127 3.14 7.00 11.90
CA ILE A 127 3.44 7.64 13.19
C ILE A 127 4.95 7.49 13.38
N GLU A 128 5.60 8.57 13.79
CA GLU A 128 7.03 8.62 14.03
C GLU A 128 7.25 8.96 15.51
N ASN A 129 8.09 8.17 16.17
CA ASN A 129 8.45 8.27 17.59
C ASN A 129 9.98 8.35 17.69
N PHE A 130 10.55 9.41 17.13
CA PHE A 130 12.00 9.61 17.14
C PHE A 130 12.43 10.40 18.38
N PRO A 131 13.61 10.09 18.95
CA PRO A 131 14.15 10.87 20.07
C PRO A 131 14.54 12.29 19.67
N VAL A 132 14.79 12.53 18.38
CA VAL A 132 15.18 13.83 17.81
C VAL A 132 14.22 14.18 16.67
N LEU A 133 13.68 15.39 16.70
CA LEU A 133 12.79 15.93 15.69
C LEU A 133 13.55 16.35 14.43
N ALA A 134 12.82 16.65 13.35
CA ALA A 134 13.42 17.03 12.06
C ALA A 134 14.21 18.35 12.10
N ASP A 135 13.94 19.21 13.08
CA ASP A 135 14.66 20.47 13.34
C ASP A 135 15.88 20.29 14.25
N GLY A 136 16.11 19.08 14.78
CA GLY A 136 17.21 18.76 15.68
C GLY A 136 16.89 18.91 17.16
N GLU A 137 15.69 19.36 17.53
CA GLU A 137 15.28 19.42 18.94
C GLU A 137 14.97 18.03 19.51
N LEU A 138 15.08 17.88 20.82
CA LEU A 138 14.69 16.66 21.50
C LEU A 138 13.16 16.52 21.51
N ASN A 139 12.67 15.34 21.14
CA ASN A 139 11.25 15.05 21.18
C ASN A 139 10.79 14.77 22.62
N SER A 140 10.13 15.74 23.25
CA SER A 140 9.58 15.58 24.60
C SER A 140 8.48 14.51 24.72
N ALA A 141 7.88 14.09 23.61
CA ALA A 141 6.89 13.03 23.54
C ALA A 141 7.49 11.66 23.15
N TYR A 142 8.82 11.55 23.11
CA TYR A 142 9.49 10.28 22.82
C TYR A 142 9.20 9.23 23.90
N ASP A 143 8.75 8.06 23.46
CA ASP A 143 8.53 6.89 24.32
C ASP A 143 9.50 5.76 23.93
N PRO A 144 10.50 5.41 24.76
CA PRO A 144 11.47 4.37 24.42
C PRO A 144 10.87 2.97 24.34
N ASP A 145 9.68 2.73 24.90
CA ASP A 145 9.01 1.42 24.85
C ASP A 145 8.19 1.24 23.56
N GLU A 146 8.06 2.30 22.74
CA GLU A 146 7.32 2.29 21.48
C GLU A 146 8.24 2.26 20.24
N ALA A 147 7.70 1.75 19.13
CA ALA A 147 8.46 1.63 17.89
C ALA A 147 8.74 3.01 17.27
N GLU A 148 9.94 3.21 16.72
CA GLU A 148 10.34 4.48 16.10
C GLU A 148 9.46 4.86 14.91
N GLU A 149 9.02 3.86 14.14
CA GLU A 149 8.06 4.06 13.06
C GLU A 149 6.94 3.04 13.14
N ILE A 150 5.70 3.54 13.10
CA ILE A 150 4.49 2.72 13.08
C ILE A 150 3.70 3.08 11.83
N ILE A 151 3.38 2.08 11.00
CA ILE A 151 2.48 2.25 9.85
C ILE A 151 1.21 1.46 10.11
N VAL A 152 0.09 2.17 10.23
CA VAL A 152 -1.25 1.61 10.32
C VAL A 152 -1.89 1.63 8.94
N SER A 153 -2.28 0.46 8.44
CA SER A 153 -2.99 0.27 7.18
C SER A 153 -4.33 -0.42 7.45
N ARG A 154 -5.40 0.06 6.82
CA ARG A 154 -6.74 -0.52 6.96
C ARG A 154 -7.46 -0.61 5.62
N TRP A 155 -8.11 -1.74 5.37
CA TRP A 155 -8.89 -1.99 4.17
C TRP A 155 -10.05 -2.96 4.42
N ASP A 156 -11.10 -2.83 3.60
CA ASP A 156 -12.18 -3.80 3.51
C ASP A 156 -11.89 -4.82 2.40
N THR A 157 -12.45 -6.02 2.56
CA THR A 157 -12.31 -7.12 1.61
C THR A 157 -13.66 -7.56 1.05
N PRO A 158 -13.72 -8.09 -0.19
CA PRO A 158 -14.94 -8.66 -0.76
C PRO A 158 -15.53 -9.82 0.04
N VAL A 159 -14.71 -10.46 0.90
CA VAL A 159 -15.16 -11.53 1.81
C VAL A 159 -15.88 -10.99 3.06
N GLY A 160 -16.03 -9.67 3.19
CA GLY A 160 -16.82 -9.03 4.25
C GLY A 160 -16.06 -8.84 5.56
N ILE A 161 -14.72 -8.89 5.49
CA ILE A 161 -13.82 -8.70 6.62
C ILE A 161 -13.07 -7.39 6.43
N ARG A 162 -12.99 -6.60 7.49
CA ARG A 162 -12.10 -5.44 7.59
C ARG A 162 -10.79 -5.87 8.22
N VAL A 163 -9.69 -5.55 7.56
CA VAL A 163 -8.34 -5.84 8.08
C VAL A 163 -7.70 -4.53 8.53
N THR A 164 -7.09 -4.56 9.71
CA THR A 164 -6.20 -3.50 10.20
C THR A 164 -4.83 -4.11 10.46
N ARG A 165 -3.79 -3.61 9.80
CA ARG A 165 -2.39 -3.97 10.04
C ARG A 165 -1.66 -2.82 10.70
N THR A 166 -0.94 -3.13 11.77
CA THR A 166 0.02 -2.22 12.41
C THR A 166 1.41 -2.78 12.20
N SER A 167 2.20 -2.16 11.33
CA SER A 167 3.59 -2.48 11.09
C SER A 167 4.48 -1.58 11.97
N ARG A 168 5.52 -2.13 12.57
CA ARG A 168 6.40 -1.46 13.54
C ARG A 168 7.86 -1.68 13.15
N ALA A 169 8.69 -0.66 13.27
CA ALA A 169 10.13 -0.73 13.02
C ALA A 169 10.95 -0.08 14.15
N TRP A 170 12.09 -0.69 14.46
CA TRP A 170 13.08 -0.27 15.44
C TRP A 170 14.47 -0.21 14.77
N SER A 171 15.39 0.60 15.31
CA SER A 171 16.79 0.68 14.86
C SER A 171 17.80 0.24 15.92
#